data_AF-A0A385BJ83-F1
#
_entry.id   AF-A0A385BJ83-F1
#
_cell.length_a   1.000
_cell.length_b   1.000
_cell.length_c   1.000
_cell.angle_alpha   90.00
_cell.angle_beta   90.00
_cell.angle_gamma   90.00
#
_symmetry.space_group_name_H-M   'P 1'
#
loop_
_entity.id
_entity.type
_entity.pdbx_description
1 polymer ?
#
loop_
_entity_poly.entity_id
_entity_poly.type
_entity_poly.pdbx_seq_one_letter_code
_entity_poly.pdbx_strand_id
1 'polypeptide(L)'
;MKKLKKLIRKLWYRLFPKKQINQINKKLLIALKDKAKERINLSTEIKNYLVNELKIDKKSKFIPLHVRRQVCTHVMAKFGKRMIAHKIKININLELVAL
;
A
#
# COMPACT_ATOMS: atom_id res chain seq x y z
N MET A 1 -6.19 42.52 -32.23
CA MET A 1 -5.61 41.59 -31.22
C MET A 1 -6.63 40.77 -30.39
N LYS A 2 -7.82 41.28 -30.05
CA LYS A 2 -8.82 40.55 -29.21
C LYS A 2 -9.32 39.23 -29.82
N LYS A 3 -9.47 39.14 -31.15
CA LYS A 3 -9.93 37.91 -31.85
C LYS A 3 -8.92 36.76 -31.78
N LEU A 4 -7.62 37.04 -31.91
CA LEU A 4 -6.55 36.04 -31.87
C LEU A 4 -6.43 35.40 -30.48
N LYS A 5 -6.49 36.20 -29.41
CA LYS A 5 -6.55 35.69 -28.02
C LYS A 5 -7.75 34.76 -27.77
N LYS A 6 -8.90 35.05 -28.38
CA LYS A 6 -10.11 34.20 -28.30
C LYS A 6 -9.92 32.85 -29.00
N LEU A 7 -9.24 32.83 -30.15
CA LEU A 7 -8.91 31.61 -30.90
C LEU A 7 -7.93 30.72 -30.14
N ILE A 8 -6.84 31.30 -29.64
CA ILE A 8 -5.85 30.56 -28.82
C ILE A 8 -6.52 29.95 -27.60
N ARG A 9 -7.38 30.71 -26.91
CA ARG A 9 -8.13 30.21 -25.74
C ARG A 9 -9.06 29.06 -26.13
N LYS A 10 -9.78 29.12 -27.25
CA LYS A 10 -10.63 28.01 -27.74
C LYS A 10 -9.80 26.77 -28.08
N LEU A 11 -8.66 26.93 -28.76
CA LEU A 11 -7.75 25.83 -29.06
C LEU A 11 -7.22 25.18 -27.78
N TRP A 12 -6.87 25.98 -26.77
CA TRP A 12 -6.35 25.49 -25.49
C TRP A 12 -7.35 24.62 -24.73
N TYR A 13 -8.62 25.05 -24.65
CA TYR A 13 -9.68 24.24 -24.01
C TYR A 13 -10.10 23.01 -24.82
N ARG A 14 -9.84 23.01 -26.14
CA ARG A 14 -10.12 21.88 -27.04
C ARG A 14 -8.99 20.84 -27.00
N LEU A 15 -7.74 21.29 -26.89
CA LEU A 15 -6.54 20.45 -26.78
C LEU A 15 -6.36 19.85 -25.37
N PHE A 16 -6.83 20.55 -24.32
CA PHE A 16 -6.77 20.07 -22.94
C PHE A 16 -8.20 19.89 -22.36
N PRO A 17 -8.87 18.76 -22.64
CA PRO A 17 -10.16 18.46 -22.06
C PRO A 17 -10.02 18.17 -20.56
N LYS A 18 -10.05 19.24 -19.73
CA LYS A 18 -9.98 19.19 -18.26
C LYS A 18 -10.92 18.15 -17.63
N LYS A 19 -12.07 17.85 -18.26
CA LYS A 19 -13.03 16.83 -17.81
C LYS A 19 -12.47 15.41 -17.84
N GLN A 20 -11.71 15.04 -18.89
CA GLN A 20 -11.10 13.70 -18.99
C GLN A 20 -9.97 13.55 -17.96
N ILE A 21 -9.13 14.59 -17.81
CA ILE A 21 -8.08 14.64 -16.78
C ILE A 21 -8.68 14.45 -15.39
N ASN A 22 -9.79 15.13 -15.08
CA ASN A 22 -10.48 14.99 -13.78
C ASN A 22 -11.06 13.59 -13.57
N GLN A 23 -11.58 12.93 -14.60
CA GLN A 23 -12.06 11.54 -14.50
C GLN A 23 -10.91 10.57 -14.28
N ILE A 24 -9.79 10.74 -14.99
CA ILE A 24 -8.57 9.94 -14.81
C ILE A 24 -8.03 10.12 -13.39
N ASN A 25 -7.94 11.35 -12.90
CA ASN A 25 -7.49 11.65 -11.54
C ASN A 25 -8.41 11.03 -10.48
N LYS A 26 -9.73 11.06 -10.67
CA LYS A 26 -10.68 10.37 -9.77
C LYS A 26 -10.46 8.86 -9.75
N LYS A 27 -10.30 8.23 -10.92
CA LYS A 27 -10.01 6.79 -11.02
C LYS A 27 -8.68 6.43 -10.35
N LEU A 28 -7.64 7.21 -10.57
CA LEU A 28 -6.34 7.05 -9.92
C LEU A 28 -6.45 7.17 -8.39
N LEU A 29 -7.18 8.17 -7.89
CA LEU A 29 -7.40 8.35 -6.45
C LEU A 29 -8.11 7.15 -5.82
N ILE A 30 -9.14 6.61 -6.48
CA ILE A 30 -9.85 5.40 -6.02
C ILE A 30 -8.89 4.21 -5.99
N ALA A 31 -8.17 3.97 -7.09
CA ALA A 31 -7.22 2.86 -7.17
C ALA A 31 -6.09 2.96 -6.12
N LEU A 32 -5.62 4.16 -5.81
CA LEU A 32 -4.63 4.39 -4.74
C LEU A 32 -5.23 4.12 -3.35
N LYS A 33 -6.47 4.55 -3.11
CA LYS A 33 -7.18 4.26 -1.85
C LYS A 33 -7.40 2.76 -1.67
N ASP A 34 -7.80 2.06 -2.72
CA ASP A 34 -8.04 0.61 -2.66
C ASP A 34 -6.74 -0.14 -2.38
N LYS A 35 -5.64 0.20 -3.07
CA LYS A 35 -4.31 -0.36 -2.79
C LYS A 35 -3.85 -0.07 -1.35
N ALA A 36 -4.10 1.12 -0.84
CA ALA A 36 -3.76 1.47 0.54
C ALA A 36 -4.59 0.64 1.54
N LYS A 37 -5.88 0.46 1.27
CA LYS A 37 -6.79 -0.37 2.08
C LYS A 37 -6.35 -1.83 2.10
N GLU A 38 -6.00 -2.40 0.94
CA GLU A 38 -5.45 -3.76 0.85
C GLU A 38 -4.17 -3.92 1.66
N ARG A 39 -3.27 -2.92 1.61
CA ARG A 39 -2.03 -2.92 2.40
C ARG A 39 -2.32 -2.94 3.91
N ILE A 40 -3.29 -2.15 4.36
CA ILE A 40 -3.72 -2.09 5.76
C ILE A 40 -4.36 -3.42 6.19
N ASN A 41 -5.23 -3.99 5.35
CA ASN A 41 -5.87 -5.28 5.60
C ASN A 41 -4.82 -6.39 5.74
N LEU A 42 -3.83 -6.43 4.84
CA LEU A 42 -2.75 -7.42 4.93
C LEU A 42 -1.90 -7.23 6.20
N SER A 43 -1.61 -5.98 6.58
CA SER A 43 -0.88 -5.68 7.83
C SER A 43 -1.65 -6.14 9.08
N THR A 44 -2.97 -5.95 9.09
CA THR A 44 -3.83 -6.39 10.20
C THR A 44 -3.97 -7.92 10.24
N GLU A 45 -4.14 -8.58 9.10
CA GLU A 45 -4.13 -10.05 8.99
C GLU A 45 -2.84 -10.66 9.56
N ILE A 46 -1.68 -10.13 9.15
CA ILE A 46 -0.39 -10.61 9.66
C ILE A 46 -0.28 -10.39 11.18
N LYS A 47 -0.68 -9.21 11.67
CA LYS A 47 -0.66 -8.94 13.12
C LYS A 47 -1.55 -9.91 13.89
N ASN A 48 -2.73 -10.22 13.36
CA ASN A 48 -3.65 -11.18 13.98
C ASN A 48 -3.08 -12.60 13.94
N TYR A 49 -2.43 -13.00 12.84
CA TYR A 49 -1.74 -14.28 12.73
C TYR A 49 -0.62 -14.42 13.77
N LEU A 50 0.21 -13.38 13.93
CA LEU A 50 1.30 -13.37 14.92
C LEU A 50 0.78 -13.54 16.36
N VAL A 51 -0.34 -12.87 16.70
CA VAL A 51 -0.91 -12.90 18.05
C VAL A 51 -1.69 -14.20 18.29
N ASN A 52 -2.56 -14.60 17.38
CA ASN A 52 -3.52 -15.69 17.60
C ASN A 52 -2.93 -17.07 17.29
N GLU A 53 -2.22 -17.21 16.16
CA GLU A 53 -1.68 -18.52 15.74
C GLU A 53 -0.30 -18.77 16.36
N LEU A 54 0.58 -17.77 16.34
CA LEU A 54 1.94 -17.91 16.86
C LEU A 54 2.08 -17.54 18.35
N LYS A 55 0.99 -17.10 19.00
CA LYS A 55 0.95 -16.72 20.42
C LYS A 55 2.05 -15.72 20.81
N ILE A 56 2.42 -14.83 19.88
CA ILE A 56 3.44 -13.82 20.12
C ILE A 56 2.75 -12.62 20.78
N ASP A 57 2.94 -12.51 22.09
CA ASP A 57 2.49 -11.35 22.83
C ASP A 57 3.30 -10.11 22.45
N LYS A 58 2.64 -9.08 21.94
CA LYS A 58 3.27 -7.78 21.61
C LYS A 58 3.92 -7.10 22.83
N LYS A 59 3.50 -7.47 24.05
CA LYS A 59 4.04 -6.96 25.32
C LYS A 59 5.24 -7.76 25.83
N SER A 60 5.55 -8.90 25.22
CA SER A 60 6.71 -9.71 25.57
C SER A 60 7.98 -8.91 25.30
N LYS A 61 8.63 -8.43 26.37
CA LYS A 61 9.86 -7.64 26.29
C LYS A 61 11.03 -8.41 25.67
N PHE A 62 10.97 -9.74 25.62
CA PHE A 62 12.09 -10.56 25.16
C PHE A 62 11.63 -11.81 24.40
N ILE A 63 11.45 -11.67 23.08
CA ILE A 63 11.36 -12.82 22.17
C ILE A 63 12.80 -13.18 21.75
N PRO A 64 13.26 -14.42 21.96
CA PRO A 64 14.60 -14.86 21.54
C PRO A 64 14.81 -14.73 20.03
N LEU A 65 16.05 -14.45 19.59
CA LEU A 65 16.36 -14.22 18.18
C LEU A 65 16.02 -15.41 17.27
N HIS A 66 16.24 -16.64 17.74
CA HIS A 66 15.93 -17.86 16.97
C HIS A 66 14.42 -17.98 16.70
N VAL A 67 13.58 -17.66 17.69
CA VAL A 67 12.12 -17.63 17.55
C VAL A 67 11.72 -16.56 16.54
N ARG A 68 12.29 -15.36 16.62
CA ARG A 68 11.97 -14.28 15.65
C ARG A 68 12.27 -14.70 14.22
N ARG A 69 13.40 -15.38 13.98
CA ARG A 69 13.75 -15.89 12.64
C ARG A 69 12.74 -16.92 12.14
N GLN A 70 12.37 -17.89 12.98
CA GLN A 70 11.35 -18.89 12.62
C GLN A 70 10.01 -18.25 12.29
N VAL A 71 9.60 -17.25 13.08
CA VAL A 71 8.36 -16.50 12.86
C VAL A 71 8.41 -15.76 11.51
N CYS A 72 9.50 -15.05 11.20
CA CYS A 72 9.67 -14.41 9.91
C CYS A 72 9.54 -15.40 8.75
N THR A 73 10.16 -16.58 8.88
CA THR A 73 10.06 -17.65 7.87
C THR A 73 8.62 -18.15 7.72
N HIS A 74 7.90 -18.39 8.81
CA HIS A 74 6.50 -18.82 8.77
C HIS A 74 5.58 -17.78 8.15
N VAL A 75 5.76 -16.50 8.49
CA VAL A 75 4.95 -15.42 7.90
C VAL A 75 5.25 -15.27 6.42
N MET A 76 6.52 -15.37 6.00
CA MET A 76 6.88 -15.37 4.58
C MET A 76 6.32 -16.58 3.83
N ALA A 77 6.28 -17.76 4.45
CA ALA A 77 5.69 -18.94 3.82
C ALA A 77 4.18 -18.76 3.56
N LYS A 78 3.44 -18.16 4.50
CA LYS A 78 1.98 -17.98 4.41
C LYS A 78 1.59 -16.75 3.57
N PHE A 79 2.27 -15.62 3.75
CA PHE A 79 1.87 -14.32 3.18
C PHE A 79 2.87 -13.76 2.14
N GLY A 80 3.99 -14.42 1.87
CA GLY A 80 5.10 -13.88 1.07
C GLY A 80 4.69 -13.35 -0.29
N LYS A 81 3.86 -14.09 -1.05
CA LYS A 81 3.37 -13.65 -2.38
C LYS A 81 2.62 -12.31 -2.31
N ARG A 82 1.70 -12.16 -1.34
CA ARG A 82 0.92 -10.93 -1.15
C ARG A 82 1.78 -9.80 -0.59
N MET A 83 2.71 -10.11 0.32
CA MET A 83 3.66 -9.14 0.86
C MET A 83 4.56 -8.54 -0.23
N ILE A 84 5.06 -9.36 -1.16
CA ILE A 84 5.85 -8.90 -2.32
C ILE A 84 5.01 -8.00 -3.21
N ALA A 85 3.76 -8.39 -3.53
CA ALA A 85 2.86 -7.60 -4.36
C ALA A 85 2.58 -6.19 -3.77
N HIS A 86 2.45 -6.09 -2.45
CA HIS A 86 2.18 -4.83 -1.75
C HIS A 86 3.42 -4.12 -1.18
N LYS A 87 4.63 -4.59 -1.53
CA LYS A 87 5.90 -4.05 -1.02
C LYS A 87 5.90 -3.93 0.51
N ILE A 88 5.56 -5.01 1.20
CA ILE A 88 5.64 -5.11 2.66
C ILE A 88 6.73 -6.12 3.01
N LYS A 89 7.55 -5.79 4.01
CA LYS A 89 8.56 -6.69 4.58
C LYS A 89 8.34 -6.80 6.09
N ILE A 90 8.71 -7.94 6.66
CA ILE A 90 8.85 -8.09 8.11
C ILE A 90 10.33 -8.07 8.44
N ASN A 91 10.70 -7.23 9.41
CA ASN A 91 12.06 -7.19 9.93
C ASN A 91 12.26 -8.24 11.03
N ILE A 92 13.50 -8.41 11.48
CA ILE A 92 13.85 -9.35 12.56
C ILE A 92 13.20 -8.95 13.90
N ASN A 93 12.76 -7.70 14.05
CA ASN A 93 12.00 -7.23 15.22
C ASN A 93 10.50 -7.52 15.12
N LEU A 94 10.06 -8.28 14.11
CA LEU A 94 8.66 -8.61 13.84
C LEU A 94 7.78 -7.39 13.50
N GLU A 95 8.42 -6.30 13.08
CA GLU A 95 7.74 -5.09 12.62
C GLU A 95 7.50 -5.18 11.12
N LEU A 96 6.30 -4.74 10.73
CA LEU A 96 5.90 -4.64 9.32
C LEU A 96 6.37 -3.31 8.75
N VAL A 97 7.34 -3.38 7.84
CA VAL A 97 7.95 -2.22 7.19
C VAL A 97 7.46 -2.14 5.75
N ALA A 98 7.07 -0.94 5.36
CA ALA A 98 6.80 -0.58 3.98
C ALA A 98 8.12 -0.44 3.21
N LEU A 99 8.29 -1.23 2.13
CA LEU A 99 9.34 -1.00 1.12
C LEU A 99 8.90 0.08 0.12
#